data_AF-A0AAW2WQA5-F1
#
_entry.id   AF-A0AAW2WQA5-F1
#
_cell.length_a   1.000
_cell.length_b   1.000
_cell.length_c   1.000
_cell.angle_alpha   90.00
_cell.angle_beta   90.00
_cell.angle_gamma   90.00
#
_symmetry.space_group_name_H-M   'P 1'
#
loop_
_entity.id
_entity.type
_entity.pdbx_description
1 polymer ?
#
loop_
_entity_poly.entity_id
_entity_poly.type
_entity_poly.pdbx_seq_one_letter_code
_entity_poly.pdbx_strand_id
1 'polypeptide(L)'
;MIEPLGEVMLPLSLGSLPKRSTKMVKFLVVKAPSAYNIILGSPSLNLFRAIASIFHMKLKFSTSVGVGEAVGDELMARVCYVNTLKRSRKKLDGKAPNAKGKRVMIGIEHETRDTP
;
A
#
# COMPACT_ATOMS: atom_id res chain seq x y z
N MET A 1 15.56 -2.50 -12.55
CA MET A 1 15.71 -3.30 -11.32
C MET A 1 15.41 -2.38 -10.14
N ILE A 2 14.59 -2.80 -9.17
CA ILE A 2 14.31 -2.02 -7.96
C ILE A 2 15.26 -2.54 -6.88
N GLU A 3 16.14 -1.69 -6.36
CA GLU A 3 17.05 -2.06 -5.27
C GLU A 3 16.44 -1.70 -3.92
N PRO A 4 16.38 -2.67 -2.98
CA PRO A 4 15.96 -2.38 -1.62
C PRO A 4 17.02 -1.56 -0.89
N LEU A 5 16.57 -0.52 -0.19
CA LEU A 5 17.39 0.27 0.72
C LEU A 5 17.50 -0.38 2.11
N GLY A 6 16.62 -1.32 2.43
CA GLY A 6 16.57 -2.02 3.70
C GLY A 6 15.16 -2.41 4.11
N GLU A 7 15.03 -2.96 5.31
CA GLU A 7 13.76 -3.39 5.90
C GLU A 7 13.46 -2.60 7.18
N VAL A 8 12.18 -2.38 7.46
CA VAL A 8 11.72 -1.69 8.68
C VAL A 8 10.45 -2.34 9.20
N MET A 9 10.35 -2.54 10.52
CA MET A 9 9.10 -2.95 11.17
C MET A 9 8.34 -1.71 11.64
N LEU A 10 7.11 -1.53 11.17
CA LEU A 10 6.27 -0.40 11.55
C LEU A 10 4.85 -0.85 11.93
N PRO A 11 4.20 -0.18 12.89
CA PRO A 11 2.79 -0.40 13.16
C PRO A 11 1.95 0.15 12.00
N LEU A 12 1.20 -0.73 11.34
CA LEU A 12 0.19 -0.34 10.35
C LEU A 12 -1.18 -0.37 11.00
N SER A 13 -1.93 0.73 10.89
CA SER A 13 -3.31 0.83 11.36
C SER A 13 -4.28 0.91 10.19
N LEU A 14 -5.30 0.06 10.19
CA LEU A 14 -6.42 0.11 9.24
C LEU A 14 -7.69 0.60 9.92
N GLY A 15 -8.42 1.49 9.23
CA GLY A 15 -9.67 2.11 9.68
C GLY A 15 -9.51 3.11 10.83
N SER A 16 -10.65 3.52 11.35
CA SER A 16 -10.79 4.46 12.46
C SER A 16 -11.45 3.79 13.66
N LEU A 17 -11.32 4.40 14.84
CA LEU A 17 -12.01 3.92 16.04
C LEU A 17 -13.54 3.97 15.82
N PRO A 18 -14.30 3.01 16.38
CA PRO A 18 -13.86 1.91 17.26
C PRO A 18 -13.29 0.70 16.51
N LYS A 19 -13.44 0.64 15.18
CA LYS A 19 -13.09 -0.52 14.34
C LYS A 19 -11.69 -0.39 13.72
N ARG A 20 -10.72 0.06 14.52
CA ARG A 20 -9.31 0.18 14.10
C ARG A 20 -8.59 -1.13 14.38
N SER A 21 -7.85 -1.64 13.41
CA SER A 21 -6.92 -2.77 13.60
C SER A 21 -5.50 -2.29 13.42
N THR A 22 -4.62 -2.54 14.39
CA THR A 22 -3.20 -2.19 14.32
C THR A 22 -2.35 -3.45 14.42
N LYS A 23 -1.45 -3.66 13.47
CA LYS A 23 -0.53 -4.82 13.43
C LYS A 23 0.88 -4.35 13.07
N MET A 24 1.89 -5.03 13.61
CA MET A 24 3.27 -4.82 13.18
C MET A 24 3.46 -5.46 11.80
N VAL A 25 3.89 -4.66 10.83
CA VAL A 25 4.15 -5.10 9.46
C VAL A 25 5.60 -4.79 9.14
N LYS A 26 6.29 -5.76 8.57
CA LYS A 26 7.63 -5.59 8.05
C LYS A 26 7.53 -5.01 6.64
N PHE A 27 8.29 -3.97 6.34
CA PHE A 27 8.29 -3.28 5.06
C PHE A 27 9.68 -3.25 4.45
N LEU A 28 9.77 -3.53 3.16
CA LEU A 28 10.95 -3.26 2.33
C LEU A 28 10.89 -1.81 1.85
N VAL A 29 11.92 -1.03 2.16
CA VAL A 29 12.03 0.36 1.74
C VAL A 29 12.75 0.41 0.40
N VAL A 30 12.11 0.97 -0.63
CA VAL A 30 12.70 1.11 -1.97
C VAL A 30 12.67 2.57 -2.42
N LYS A 31 13.68 2.99 -3.19
CA LYS A 31 13.69 4.30 -3.85
C LYS A 31 13.17 4.13 -5.28
N ALA A 32 11.92 4.50 -5.51
CA ALA A 32 11.27 4.32 -6.80
C ALA A 32 10.38 5.52 -7.17
N PRO A 33 10.34 5.93 -8.45
CA PRO A 33 9.36 6.92 -8.90
C PRO A 33 7.96 6.30 -8.85
N SER A 34 7.23 6.53 -7.76
CA SER A 34 5.87 6.03 -7.55
C SER A 34 4.90 7.13 -7.13
N ALA A 35 3.64 6.95 -7.48
CA ALA A 35 2.52 7.76 -6.96
C ALA A 35 2.12 7.33 -5.53
N TYR A 36 2.51 6.13 -5.12
CA TYR A 36 2.15 5.51 -3.85
C TYR A 36 3.32 5.50 -2.88
N ASN A 37 3.04 5.77 -1.60
CA ASN A 37 4.04 5.71 -0.52
C ASN A 37 4.16 4.31 0.09
N ILE A 38 3.08 3.51 0.04
CA ILE A 38 3.00 2.17 0.63
C ILE A 38 2.32 1.24 -0.38
N ILE A 39 2.84 0.03 -0.52
CA ILE A 39 2.24 -1.07 -1.27
C ILE A 39 2.03 -2.23 -0.31
N LEU A 40 0.77 -2.61 -0.10
CA LEU A 40 0.41 -3.77 0.71
C LEU A 40 0.21 -4.96 -0.22
N GLY A 41 1.04 -5.99 -0.05
CA GLY A 41 0.84 -7.27 -0.72
C GLY A 41 -0.18 -8.14 0.01
N SER A 42 -0.50 -9.29 -0.59
CA SER A 42 -1.28 -10.38 0.04
C SER A 42 -0.84 -10.72 1.47
N PRO A 43 0.46 -10.74 1.83
CA PRO A 43 0.90 -11.03 3.19
C PRO A 43 0.35 -10.08 4.24
N SER A 44 0.49 -8.77 3.97
CA SER A 44 -0.04 -7.75 4.85
C SER A 44 -1.56 -7.82 4.89
N LEU A 45 -2.23 -8.03 3.76
CA LEU A 45 -3.69 -8.18 3.73
C LEU A 45 -4.17 -9.40 4.54
N ASN A 46 -3.48 -10.54 4.44
CA ASN A 46 -3.78 -11.75 5.20
C ASN A 46 -3.60 -11.52 6.71
N LEU A 47 -2.58 -10.78 7.13
CA LEU A 47 -2.37 -10.40 8.53
C LEU A 47 -3.57 -9.64 9.13
N PHE A 48 -4.25 -8.83 8.32
CA PHE A 48 -5.48 -8.13 8.72
C PHE A 48 -6.76 -8.92 8.46
N ARG A 49 -6.65 -10.14 7.91
CA ARG A 49 -7.78 -10.94 7.39
C ARG A 49 -8.64 -10.08 6.46
N ALA A 50 -7.96 -9.33 5.59
CA ALA A 50 -8.58 -8.28 4.80
C ALA A 50 -9.10 -8.81 3.47
N ILE A 51 -10.24 -8.28 3.04
CA ILE A 51 -10.88 -8.58 1.76
C ILE A 51 -11.03 -7.27 1.01
N ALA A 52 -10.35 -7.16 -0.13
CA ALA A 52 -10.44 -6.01 -1.02
C ALA A 52 -11.58 -6.20 -2.03
N SER A 53 -12.51 -5.25 -2.06
CA SER A 53 -13.49 -5.11 -3.13
C SER A 53 -13.05 -3.97 -4.04
N ILE A 54 -12.44 -4.32 -5.17
CA ILE A 54 -11.96 -3.34 -6.16
C ILE A 54 -13.13 -2.54 -6.72
N PHE A 55 -14.23 -3.22 -7.06
CA PHE A 55 -15.43 -2.62 -7.64
C PHE A 55 -16.02 -1.50 -6.75
N HIS A 56 -16.08 -1.73 -5.43
CA HIS A 56 -16.59 -0.73 -4.49
C HIS A 56 -15.48 0.12 -3.85
N MET A 57 -14.23 -0.06 -4.29
CA MET A 57 -13.03 0.55 -3.71
C MET A 57 -12.95 0.48 -2.18
N LYS A 58 -13.31 -0.67 -1.61
CA LYS A 58 -13.43 -0.91 -0.17
C LYS A 58 -12.50 -2.03 0.27
N LEU A 59 -11.91 -1.88 1.45
CA LEU A 59 -11.13 -2.91 2.11
C LEU A 59 -11.78 -3.25 3.44
N LYS A 60 -12.37 -4.44 3.55
CA LYS A 60 -12.89 -4.96 4.81
C LYS A 60 -11.79 -5.71 5.54
N PHE A 61 -11.77 -5.65 6.86
CA PHE A 61 -10.78 -6.36 7.68
C PHE A 61 -11.36 -6.74 9.04
N SER A 62 -10.75 -7.73 9.68
CA SER A 62 -11.18 -8.21 10.99
C SER A 62 -10.61 -7.35 12.11
N THR A 63 -11.45 -7.01 13.09
CA THR A 63 -11.11 -6.29 14.32
C THR A 63 -11.66 -7.05 15.53
N SER A 64 -11.18 -6.77 16.73
CA SER A 64 -11.70 -7.36 17.97
C SER A 64 -13.18 -7.05 18.23
N VAL A 65 -13.69 -5.96 17.64
CA VAL A 65 -15.07 -5.48 17.79
C VAL A 65 -15.94 -5.78 16.55
N GLY A 66 -15.46 -6.62 15.63
CA GLY A 66 -16.20 -7.02 14.42
C GLY A 66 -15.47 -6.67 13.12
N VAL A 67 -16.21 -6.36 12.06
CA VAL A 67 -15.64 -6.04 10.74
C VAL A 67 -15.46 -4.53 10.59
N GLY A 68 -14.20 -4.11 10.37
CA GLY A 68 -13.83 -2.76 9.96
C GLY A 68 -13.83 -2.61 8.43
N GLU A 69 -13.99 -1.38 7.95
CA GLU A 69 -13.95 -1.05 6.53
C GLU A 69 -13.10 0.20 6.33
N ALA A 70 -12.16 0.14 5.39
CA ALA A 70 -11.48 1.30 4.84
C ALA A 70 -12.08 1.58 3.46
N VAL A 71 -12.56 2.80 3.26
CA VAL A 71 -13.19 3.24 2.01
C VAL A 71 -12.18 4.08 1.24
N GLY A 72 -11.98 3.75 -0.02
CA GLY A 72 -11.17 4.56 -0.93
C GLY A 72 -11.93 5.80 -1.40
N ASP A 73 -11.19 6.86 -1.71
CA ASP A 73 -11.73 8.09 -2.30
C ASP A 73 -11.69 7.99 -3.83
N GLU A 74 -12.84 7.73 -4.46
CA GLU A 74 -12.97 7.52 -5.89
C GLU A 74 -12.49 8.72 -6.72
N LEU A 75 -12.81 9.94 -6.26
CA LEU A 75 -12.40 11.16 -6.95
C LEU A 75 -10.88 11.26 -6.95
N MET A 76 -10.25 11.06 -5.79
CA MET A 76 -8.80 11.09 -5.68
C MET A 76 -8.13 9.96 -6.45
N ALA A 77 -8.73 8.77 -6.49
CA ALA A 77 -8.23 7.66 -7.30
C ALA A 77 -8.28 7.99 -8.79
N ARG A 78 -9.38 8.57 -9.28
CA ARG A 78 -9.52 9.02 -10.68
C ARG A 78 -8.53 10.12 -11.04
N VAL A 79 -8.38 11.12 -10.16
CA VAL A 79 -7.39 12.20 -10.33
C VAL A 79 -5.97 11.62 -10.39
N CYS A 80 -5.64 10.68 -9.50
CA CYS A 80 -4.35 10.00 -9.49
C CYS A 80 -4.10 9.22 -10.79
N TYR A 81 -5.09 8.47 -11.26
CA TYR A 81 -5.02 7.70 -12.51
C TYR A 81 -4.75 8.62 -13.71
N VAL A 82 -5.55 9.67 -13.89
CA VAL A 82 -5.40 10.64 -15.00
C VAL A 82 -4.04 11.34 -14.93
N ASN A 83 -3.59 11.75 -13.74
CA ASN A 83 -2.29 12.40 -13.57
C ASN A 83 -1.12 11.46 -13.87
N THR A 84 -1.26 10.17 -13.56
CA THR A 84 -0.26 9.15 -13.87
C THR A 84 -0.14 9.00 -15.39
N LEU A 85 -1.26 8.87 -16.11
CA LEU A 85 -1.28 8.78 -17.59
C LEU A 85 -0.69 10.03 -18.27
N LYS A 86 -1.01 11.23 -17.78
CA LYS A 86 -0.44 12.49 -18.29
C LYS A 86 1.08 12.54 -18.11
N ARG A 87 1.60 12.00 -17.02
CA ARG A 87 3.05 11.92 -16.76
C ARG A 87 3.74 10.90 -17.67
N SER A 88 3.09 9.79 -18.00
CA SER A 88 3.63 8.83 -18.98
C SER A 88 3.72 9.43 -20.39
N ARG A 89 2.73 10.25 -20.81
CA ARG A 89 2.80 10.99 -22.09
C ARG A 89 3.96 11.97 -22.15
N LYS A 90 4.15 12.83 -21.14
CA LYS A 90 5.29 13.77 -21.11
C LYS A 90 6.66 13.09 -21.13
N LYS A 91 6.74 11.83 -20.71
CA LYS A 91 7.96 11.01 -20.78
C LYS A 91 8.27 10.54 -22.21
N LEU A 92 7.26 10.38 -23.07
CA LEU A 92 7.42 10.09 -24.49
C LEU A 92 7.84 11.35 -25.29
N ASP A 93 7.45 12.54 -24.80
CA ASP A 93 7.75 13.84 -25.44
C ASP A 93 9.12 14.45 -25.02
N GLY A 94 10.03 13.65 -24.47
CA GLY A 94 11.43 14.06 -24.28
C GLY A 94 11.75 14.99 -23.10
N LYS A 95 10.80 15.28 -22.18
CA LYS A 95 11.10 16.08 -20.97
C LYS A 95 10.89 15.25 -19.71
N ALA A 96 11.98 14.70 -19.16
CA ALA A 96 11.97 13.94 -17.92
C ALA A 96 11.37 14.80 -16.79
N PRO A 97 10.21 14.44 -16.21
CA PRO A 97 9.74 15.12 -15.02
C PRO A 97 10.72 14.81 -13.90
N ASN A 98 11.25 15.84 -13.24
CA ASN A 98 12.00 15.72 -12.00
C ASN A 98 11.09 15.14 -10.91
N ALA A 99 10.96 13.82 -10.89
CA ALA A 99 10.39 13.08 -9.79
C ALA A 99 11.49 12.97 -8.74
N LYS A 100 11.56 13.95 -7.82
CA LYS A 100 12.31 13.81 -6.57
C LYS A 100 11.95 12.43 -5.99
N GLY A 101 12.89 11.49 -5.99
CA GLY A 101 12.63 10.08 -5.73
C GLY A 101 11.91 9.91 -4.39
N LYS A 102 10.63 9.55 -4.44
CA LYS A 102 9.85 9.21 -3.24
C LYS A 102 10.24 7.80 -2.80
N ARG A 103 10.30 7.58 -1.48
CA ARG A 103 10.49 6.24 -0.91
C ARG A 103 9.14 5.54 -0.88
N VAL A 104 9.14 4.27 -1.26
CA VAL A 104 7.98 3.40 -1.19
C VAL A 104 8.28 2.29 -0.19
N MET A 105 7.32 1.96 0.66
CA MET A 105 7.39 0.84 1.58
C MET A 105 6.54 -0.31 1.06
N ILE A 106 7.11 -1.51 0.92
CA ILE A 106 6.41 -2.70 0.41
C ILE A 106 6.26 -3.69 1.57
N GLY A 107 5.04 -4.09 1.92
CA GLY A 107 4.83 -5.08 2.98
C GLY A 107 5.42 -6.45 2.61
N ILE A 108 6.30 -7.00 3.47
CA ILE A 108 7.00 -8.28 3.27
C ILE A 108 6.53 -9.35 4.25
N GLU A 109 6.64 -10.62 3.84
CA GLU A 109 6.36 -11.81 4.65
C GLU A 109 7.41 -12.00 5.75
N HIS A 110 6.97 -12.51 6.91
CA HIS A 110 7.77 -13.39 7.75
C HIS A 110 6.93 -14.65 7.92
N GLU A 111 7.21 -15.67 7.10
CA GLU A 111 6.70 -17.02 7.34
C GLU A 111 7.62 -17.66 8.39
N THR A 112 7.26 -17.55 9.67
CA THR A 112 7.82 -18.45 10.68
C THR A 112 7.23 -19.82 10.43
N ARG A 113 7.99 -20.66 9.73
CA ARG A 113 7.80 -22.11 9.75
C ARG A 113 8.03 -22.60 11.18
N ASP A 114 6.98 -22.62 11.98
CA ASP A 114 6.93 -23.50 13.16
C ASP A 114 6.47 -24.87 12.66
N THR A 115 7.44 -25.71 12.31
CA THR A 115 7.25 -27.16 12.14
C THR A 115 7.22 -27.85 13.51
N PRO A 116 6.23 -28.72 13.73
CA PRO A 116 6.53 -30.08 14.21
C PRO A 116 6.43 -31.10 13.08
#